data_AF-A0A382UVN1-F1
#
_entry.id   AF-A0A382UVN1-F1
#
_cell.length_a   1.000
_cell.length_b   1.000
_cell.length_c   1.000
_cell.angle_alpha   90.00
_cell.angle_beta   90.00
_cell.angle_gamma   90.00
#
_symmetry.space_group_name_H-M   'P 1'
#
loop_
_entity.id
_entity.type
_entity.pdbx_description
1 polymer ?
#
loop_
_entity_poly.entity_id
_entity_poly.type
_entity_poly.pdbx_seq_one_letter_code
_entity_poly.pdbx_strand_id
1 'polypeptide(L)'
;MGDLVGRSGRSGAIEHLPRLRSDLKLDFVIVNGENAANGFGITPKICDQLYTAGADVVVLGNHAWDAREIIPHIDGERRLIRPLNLPDGSP
;
A
#
# COMPACT_ATOMS: atom_id res chain seq x y z
N MET A 1 7.27 -4.34 5.19
CA MET A 1 6.34 -4.22 6.34
C MET A 1 5.12 -5.09 6.04
N GLY A 2 4.60 -5.81 7.04
CA GLY A 2 3.38 -6.61 6.89
C GLY A 2 2.12 -5.76 6.76
N ASP A 3 0.97 -6.42 6.82
CA ASP A 3 -0.35 -5.84 6.56
C ASP A 3 -0.65 -4.62 7.43
N LEU A 4 -0.88 -3.49 6.77
CA LEU A 4 -1.39 -2.30 7.43
C LEU A 4 -2.89 -2.40 7.62
N VAL A 5 -3.33 -2.52 8.88
CA VAL A 5 -4.76 -2.64 9.21
C VAL A 5 -5.33 -1.32 9.70
N GLY A 6 -6.21 -0.73 8.89
CA GLY A 6 -6.99 0.46 9.22
C GLY A 6 -6.16 1.69 9.59
N ARG A 7 -6.76 2.58 10.39
CA ARG A 7 -6.10 3.83 10.81
C ARG A 7 -4.85 3.59 11.64
N SER A 8 -4.90 2.64 12.58
CA SER A 8 -3.77 2.38 13.50
C SER A 8 -2.53 1.93 12.74
N GLY A 9 -2.66 0.90 11.89
CA GLY A 9 -1.54 0.40 11.08
C GLY A 9 -0.98 1.48 10.15
N ARG A 10 -1.85 2.22 9.46
CA ARG A 10 -1.44 3.31 8.58
C ARG A 10 -0.69 4.42 9.32
N SER A 11 -1.23 4.90 10.45
CA SER A 11 -0.61 5.98 11.23
C SER A 11 0.77 5.57 11.75
N GLY A 12 0.90 4.37 12.33
CA GLY A 12 2.19 3.87 12.81
C GLY A 12 3.21 3.70 11.68
N ALA A 13 2.78 3.24 10.51
CA ALA A 13 3.66 3.15 9.34
C ALA A 13 4.14 4.53 8.89
N ILE A 14 3.24 5.50 8.70
CA ILE A 14 3.59 6.85 8.24
C ILE A 14 4.52 7.56 9.23
N GLU A 15 4.29 7.40 10.52
CA GLU A 15 5.08 8.05 11.57
C GLU A 15 6.50 7.47 11.67
N HIS A 16 6.63 6.15 11.58
CA HIS A 16 7.91 5.49 11.90
C HIS A 16 8.74 5.11 10.68
N LEU A 17 8.13 4.95 9.50
CA LEU A 17 8.83 4.50 8.31
C LEU A 17 10.01 5.40 7.90
N PRO A 18 9.90 6.75 7.92
CA PRO A 18 11.04 7.61 7.58
C PRO A 18 12.25 7.36 8.48
N ARG A 19 12.01 7.21 9.80
CA ARG A 19 13.06 6.93 10.78
C ARG A 19 13.64 5.54 10.58
N LEU A 20 12.81 4.52 10.40
CA LEU A 20 13.27 3.15 10.15
C LEU A 20 14.13 3.05 8.89
N ARG A 21 13.75 3.75 7.82
CA ARG A 21 14.53 3.80 6.57
C ARG A 21 15.91 4.41 6.81
N SER A 22 15.99 5.51 7.56
CA SER A 22 17.25 6.18 7.91
C SER A 22 18.13 5.31 8.82
N ASP A 23 17.58 4.82 9.93
CA ASP A 23 18.33 4.11 10.98
C ASP A 23 18.87 2.77 10.48
N LEU A 24 18.07 2.06 9.68
CA LEU A 24 18.45 0.75 9.12
C LEU A 24 19.15 0.89 7.76
N LYS A 25 19.29 2.11 7.22
CA LYS A 25 19.86 2.40 5.90
C LYS A 25 19.23 1.55 4.80
N LEU A 26 17.90 1.50 4.77
CA LEU A 26 17.17 0.68 3.80
C LEU A 26 17.27 1.30 2.41
N ASP A 27 17.74 0.51 1.44
CA ASP A 27 17.77 0.91 0.03
C ASP A 27 16.39 0.85 -0.61
N PHE A 28 15.53 -0.06 -0.14
CA PHE A 28 14.20 -0.31 -0.71
C PHE A 28 13.20 -0.79 0.35
N VAL A 29 11.96 -0.33 0.26
CA VAL A 29 10.88 -0.60 1.23
C VAL A 29 9.61 -1.02 0.50
N ILE A 30 9.12 -2.20 0.85
CA ILE A 30 7.83 -2.73 0.41
C ILE A 30 6.85 -2.75 1.60
N VAL A 31 5.60 -2.36 1.35
CA VAL A 31 4.52 -2.34 2.35
C VAL A 31 3.30 -3.08 1.80
N ASN A 32 2.70 -4.02 2.57
CA ASN A 32 1.38 -4.56 2.23
C ASN A 32 0.28 -3.60 2.73
N GLY A 33 -0.46 -3.03 1.78
CA GLY A 33 -1.50 -2.03 2.02
C GLY A 33 -2.93 -2.56 1.96
N GLU A 34 -3.16 -3.86 1.80
CA GLU A 34 -4.48 -4.40 1.42
C GLU A 34 -5.61 -4.14 2.43
N ASN A 35 -5.30 -3.82 3.69
CA ASN A 35 -6.26 -3.57 4.76
C ASN A 35 -6.25 -2.10 5.24
N ALA A 36 -5.59 -1.21 4.51
CA ALA A 36 -5.27 0.13 5.00
C ALA A 36 -6.49 1.08 5.04
N ALA A 37 -7.49 0.88 4.19
CA ALA A 37 -8.71 1.68 4.14
C ALA A 37 -9.79 1.09 5.06
N ASN A 38 -9.90 1.60 6.29
CA ASN A 38 -10.91 1.14 7.27
C ASN A 38 -10.95 -0.39 7.49
N GLY A 39 -9.83 -1.08 7.26
CA GLY A 39 -9.70 -2.53 7.42
C GLY A 39 -9.74 -3.34 6.13
N PHE A 40 -10.19 -2.77 5.00
CA PHE A 40 -10.33 -3.49 3.73
C PHE A 40 -10.05 -2.57 2.52
N GLY A 41 -9.15 -2.99 1.65
CA GLY A 41 -8.68 -2.23 0.50
C GLY A 41 -7.74 -1.09 0.84
N ILE A 42 -7.44 -0.28 -0.18
CA ILE A 42 -6.58 0.90 -0.10
C ILE A 42 -7.12 2.00 -1.01
N THR A 43 -6.84 3.25 -0.68
CA THR A 43 -7.22 4.41 -1.50
C THR A 43 -5.99 5.05 -2.16
N PRO A 44 -6.12 5.75 -3.30
CA PRO A 44 -5.03 6.52 -3.90
C PRO A 44 -4.36 7.47 -2.90
N LYS A 45 -5.19 8.15 -2.09
CA LYS A 45 -4.70 9.04 -1.02
C LYS A 45 -3.81 8.31 0.00
N ILE A 46 -4.17 7.07 0.38
CA ILE A 46 -3.36 6.29 1.32
C ILE A 46 -2.05 5.83 0.64
N CYS A 47 -2.10 5.42 -0.63
CA CYS A 47 -0.89 5.11 -1.41
C CYS A 47 0.10 6.29 -1.39
N ASP A 48 -0.37 7.49 -1.73
CA ASP A 48 0.45 8.71 -1.75
C ASP A 48 1.08 9.01 -0.39
N GLN A 49 0.33 8.81 0.70
CA GLN A 49 0.83 8.98 2.05
C GLN A 49 1.95 7.98 2.38
N LEU A 50 1.81 6.71 1.97
CA LEU A 50 2.83 5.68 2.19
C LEU A 50 4.08 5.94 1.36
N TYR A 51 3.92 6.35 0.11
CA TYR A 51 5.06 6.74 -0.74
C TYR A 51 5.80 7.94 -0.17
N THR A 52 5.07 8.95 0.29
CA THR A 52 5.64 10.14 0.95
C THR A 52 6.38 9.76 2.24
N ALA A 53 5.89 8.77 2.98
CA ALA A 53 6.54 8.25 4.18
C ALA A 53 7.78 7.38 3.89
N GLY A 54 8.06 7.08 2.61
CA GLY A 54 9.27 6.37 2.18
C GLY A 54 9.06 4.92 1.79
N ALA A 55 7.83 4.49 1.50
CA ALA A 55 7.59 3.23 0.80
C ALA A 55 7.94 3.39 -0.68
N ASP A 56 8.65 2.42 -1.27
CA ASP A 56 8.96 2.43 -2.70
C ASP A 56 7.87 1.71 -3.50
N VAL A 57 7.29 0.65 -2.92
CA VAL A 57 6.22 -0.16 -3.51
C VAL A 57 5.17 -0.50 -2.46
N VAL A 58 3.91 -0.44 -2.86
CA VAL A 58 2.77 -0.96 -2.10
C VAL A 58 2.26 -2.20 -2.81
N VAL A 59 2.17 -3.31 -2.08
CA VAL A 59 1.56 -4.56 -2.56
C VAL A 59 0.19 -4.76 -1.93
N LEU A 60 -0.66 -5.50 -2.61
CA LEU A 60 -2.02 -5.85 -2.18
C LEU A 60 -2.21 -7.37 -2.13
N GLY A 61 -3.34 -7.79 -1.58
CA GLY A 61 -3.77 -9.18 -1.48
C GLY A 61 -5.21 -9.37 -1.92
N ASN A 62 -5.96 -10.17 -1.18
CA ASN A 62 -7.34 -10.54 -1.52
C ASN A 62 -8.33 -9.36 -1.39
N HIS A 63 -7.98 -8.30 -0.65
CA HIS A 63 -8.81 -7.10 -0.50
C HIS A 63 -8.49 -5.98 -1.50
N ALA A 64 -7.74 -6.29 -2.57
CA ALA A 64 -7.26 -5.29 -3.54
C ALA A 64 -8.37 -4.39 -4.13
N TRP A 65 -9.62 -4.85 -4.19
CA TRP A 65 -10.73 -4.17 -4.90
C TRP A 65 -11.83 -3.62 -4.01
N ASP A 66 -11.70 -3.74 -2.68
CA ASP A 66 -12.76 -3.37 -1.75
C ASP A 66 -12.98 -1.84 -1.68
N ALA A 67 -11.91 -1.08 -1.92
CA ALA A 67 -11.98 0.37 -2.11
C ALA A 67 -12.07 0.70 -3.61
N ARG A 68 -13.29 0.91 -4.11
CA ARG A 68 -13.57 1.10 -5.56
C ARG A 68 -12.75 2.18 -6.25
N GLU A 69 -12.34 3.21 -5.52
CA GLU A 69 -11.50 4.31 -6.03
C GLU A 69 -10.09 3.87 -6.46
N ILE A 70 -9.63 2.69 -6.05
CA ILE A 70 -8.32 2.16 -6.45
C ILE A 70 -8.30 1.59 -7.88
N ILE A 71 -9.45 1.17 -8.39
CA ILE A 71 -9.61 0.51 -9.69
C ILE A 71 -9.03 1.36 -10.83
N PRO A 72 -9.43 2.63 -11.02
CA PRO A 72 -8.84 3.45 -12.08
C PRO A 72 -7.40 3.92 -11.76
N HIS A 73 -6.98 3.82 -10.50
CA HIS A 73 -5.67 4.30 -10.07
C HIS A 73 -4.57 3.26 -10.33
N ILE A 74 -4.87 1.97 -10.17
CA ILE A 74 -3.87 0.90 -10.29
C ILE A 74 -3.27 0.79 -11.69
N ASP A 75 -4.02 1.16 -12.74
CA ASP A 75 -3.53 1.19 -14.12
C ASP A 75 -2.44 2.24 -14.35
N GLY A 76 -2.47 3.34 -13.58
CA GLY A 76 -1.55 4.47 -13.72
C GLY A 76 -0.36 4.44 -12.76
N GLU A 77 -0.47 3.71 -11.65
CA GLU A 77 0.53 3.72 -10.59
C GLU A 77 1.37 2.43 -10.61
N ARG A 78 2.57 2.52 -11.20
CA ARG A 78 3.50 1.38 -11.35
C ARG A 78 4.04 0.84 -10.03
N ARG A 79 3.96 1.62 -8.95
CA ARG A 79 4.42 1.21 -7.61
C ARG A 79 3.35 0.48 -6.81
N LEU A 80 2.12 0.40 -7.30
CA LEU A 80 1.02 -0.34 -6.69
C LEU A 80 0.86 -1.69 -7.39
N ILE A 81 1.07 -2.79 -6.66
CA ILE A 81 1.08 -4.14 -7.22
C ILE A 81 -0.06 -4.96 -6.63
N ARG A 82 -0.91 -5.53 -7.49
CA ARG A 82 -1.95 -6.50 -7.15
C ARG A 82 -1.48 -7.95 -7.31
N PRO A 83 -2.21 -8.93 -6.76
CA PRO A 83 -1.92 -10.34 -7.02
C PRO A 83 -1.88 -10.66 -8.51
N LEU A 84 -0.82 -11.35 -8.94
CA LEU A 84 -0.58 -11.71 -10.33
C LEU A 84 -1.56 -12.78 -10.84
N ASN A 85 -2.04 -13.65 -9.95
CA ASN A 85 -2.87 -14.81 -10.26
C ASN A 85 -4.39 -14.49 -10.31
N LEU A 86 -4.75 -13.23 -10.56
CA LEU A 86 -6.14 -12.84 -10.78
C LEU A 86 -6.59 -13.24 -12.20
N PRO A 87 -7.88 -13.53 -12.44
CA PRO A 87 -8.39 -13.81 -13.77
C PRO A 87 -8.06 -12.70 -14.77
N ASP A 88 -7.87 -13.08 -16.04
CA ASP A 88 -7.68 -12.11 -17.13
C ASP A 88 -8.85 -11.12 -17.19
N GLY A 89 -8.54 -9.84 -17.37
CA GLY A 89 -9.52 -8.75 -17.35
C GLY A 89 -9.95 -8.30 -15.94
N SER A 90 -9.39 -8.88 -14.88
CA SER A 90 -9.40 -8.20 -13.57
C SER A 90 -8.73 -6.83 -13.74
N PRO A 91 -9.28 -5.76 -13.12
CA PRO A 91 -8.67 -4.44 -13.19
C PRO A 91 -7.18 -4.52 -12.87
#